data_AF-A0A519EPN9-F1
#
_entry.id   AF-A0A519EPN9-F1
#
_cell.length_a   1.000
_cell.length_b   1.000
_cell.length_c   1.000
_cell.angle_alpha   90.00
_cell.angle_beta   90.00
_cell.angle_gamma   90.00
#
_symmetry.space_group_name_H-M   'P 1'
#
loop_
_entity.id
_entity.type
_entity.pdbx_description
1 polymer ?
#
loop_
_entity_poly.entity_id
_entity_poly.type
_entity_poly.pdbx_seq_one_letter_code
_entity_poly.pdbx_strand_id
1 'polypeptide(L)' 'MADTTLQDTLRVHGFASTEPGPRLVVLGGVHGNETCGTVGIERTIAELDSGALTLLRGELTLVPTANPL' A
#
# COMPACT_ATOMS: atom_id res chain seq x y z
N MET A 1 2.93 -8.66 27.28
CA MET A 1 4.06 -8.91 26.37
C MET A 1 3.48 -8.99 24.99
N ALA A 2 3.59 -7.89 24.23
CA ALA A 2 3.07 -7.84 22.86
C ALA A 2 3.92 -8.76 21.98
N ASP A 3 3.23 -9.51 21.13
CA ASP A 3 3.81 -10.47 20.19
C ASP A 3 4.79 -9.77 19.23
N THR A 4 6.08 -9.98 19.45
CA THR A 4 7.21 -9.39 18.70
C THR A 4 7.34 -9.97 17.29
N THR A 5 6.58 -11.01 16.93
CA THR A 5 6.78 -11.71 15.65
C THR A 5 6.19 -11.02 14.42
N LEU A 6 5.43 -9.93 14.60
CA LEU A 6 4.90 -9.11 13.50
C LEU A 6 5.87 -8.02 13.00
N GLN A 7 7.02 -7.81 13.66
CA GLN A 7 7.87 -6.63 13.41
C GLN A 7 8.85 -6.78 12.25
N ASP A 8 9.01 -7.97 11.66
CA ASP A 8 9.97 -8.24 10.57
C ASP A 8 9.32 -8.31 9.18
N THR A 9 8.00 -8.11 9.08
CA THR A 9 7.28 -8.23 7.80
C THR A 9 6.57 -6.93 7.42
N LEU A 10 6.70 -6.52 6.15
CA LEU A 10 5.93 -5.43 5.57
C LEU A 10 4.74 -5.97 4.78
N ARG A 11 3.58 -5.33 4.91
CA ARG A 11 2.43 -5.62 4.05
C ARG A 11 2.60 -4.88 2.72
N VAL A 12 2.69 -5.64 1.63
CA VAL A 12 2.85 -5.12 0.27
C VAL A 12 1.64 -5.55 -0.56
N HIS A 13 0.95 -4.58 -1.15
CA HIS A 13 -0.21 -4.80 -2.01
C HIS A 13 0.16 -4.48 -3.45
N GLY A 14 -0.03 -5.43 -4.37
CA GLY A 14 0.28 -5.26 -5.79
C GLY A 14 -0.99 -5.33 -6.64
N PHE A 15 -1.15 -4.35 -7.53
CA PHE A 15 -2.20 -4.31 -8.55
C PHE A 15 -1.54 -4.20 -9.92
N ALA A 16 -2.02 -4.97 -10.90
CA ALA A 16 -1.51 -4.96 -12.26
C ALA A 16 -2.66 -4.84 -13.25
N SER A 17 -2.51 -3.94 -14.23
CA SER A 17 -3.38 -3.87 -15.40
C SER A 17 -2.88 -4.81 -16.50
N THR A 18 -3.79 -5.27 -17.35
CA THR A 18 -3.44 -5.98 -18.59
C THR A 18 -2.82 -5.07 -19.64
N GLU A 19 -3.04 -3.76 -19.53
CA GLU A 19 -2.46 -2.77 -20.42
C GLU A 19 -1.06 -2.35 -19.95
N PRO A 20 -0.04 -2.39 -20.83
CA PRO A 20 1.32 -2.02 -20.46
C PRO A 20 1.40 -0.55 -20.03
N GLY A 21 2.19 -0.27 -19.01
CA GLY A 21 2.30 1.06 -18.44
C GLY A 21 3.42 1.20 -17.42
N PRO A 22 3.53 2.38 -16.78
CA PRO A 22 4.54 2.64 -15.77
C PRO A 22 4.33 1.77 -14.54
N ARG A 23 5.40 1.61 -13.74
CA ARG A 23 5.35 0.96 -12.43
C ARG A 23 5.48 2.04 -11.35
N LEU A 24 4.50 2.14 -10.46
CA LEU A 24 4.47 3.11 -9.36
C LEU A 24 4.52 2.38 -8.02
N VAL A 25 5.39 2.85 -7.13
CA VAL A 25 5.44 2.42 -5.73
C VAL A 25 5.03 3.59 -4.84
N VAL A 26 4.10 3.38 -3.92
CA VAL A 26 3.68 4.37 -2.94
C VAL A 26 3.85 3.81 -1.53
N LEU A 27 4.52 4.59 -0.68
CA LEU A 27 4.86 4.23 0.69
C LEU A 27 4.18 5.20 1.67
N GLY A 28 3.60 4.66 2.73
CA GLY A 28 3.07 5.40 3.88
C GLY A 28 3.75 4.97 5.18
N GLY A 29 3.50 5.72 6.26
CA GLY A 29 4.01 5.35 7.60
C GLY A 29 5.52 5.15 7.64
N VAL A 30 6.29 6.05 7.00
CA VAL A 30 7.76 6.06 7.10
C VAL A 30 8.18 6.59 8.48
N HIS A 31 7.48 7.62 8.96
CA HIS A 31 7.50 8.03 10.36
C HIS A 31 6.17 7.63 11.01
N GLY A 32 6.22 7.02 12.21
CA GLY A 32 5.04 6.41 12.85
C GLY A 32 3.92 7.38 13.24
N ASN A 33 4.21 8.68 13.30
CA ASN A 33 3.22 9.73 13.60
C ASN A 33 2.66 10.42 12.32
N GLU A 34 3.09 10.04 11.13
CA GLU A 34 2.63 10.59 9.85
C GLU A 34 1.56 9.67 9.22
N THR A 35 0.37 9.66 9.82
CA THR A 35 -0.66 8.64 9.54
C THR A 35 -1.48 8.88 8.26
N CYS A 36 -1.48 10.10 7.71
CA CYS A 36 -2.31 10.44 6.56
C CYS A 36 -1.98 9.59 5.32
N GLY A 37 -0.70 9.25 5.11
CA GLY A 37 -0.26 8.38 4.02
C GLY A 37 -0.79 6.95 4.18
N THR A 38 -0.70 6.38 5.39
CA THR A 38 -1.24 5.05 5.71
C THR A 38 -2.73 4.98 5.42
N VAL A 39 -3.51 5.93 5.96
CA VAL A 39 -4.98 5.99 5.78
C VAL A 39 -5.35 6.16 4.31
N GLY A 40 -4.63 7.03 3.59
CA GLY A 40 -4.86 7.24 2.16
C GLY A 40 -4.63 5.96 1.35
N ILE A 41 -3.52 5.26 1.61
CA ILE A 41 -3.20 4.00 0.95
C ILE A 41 -4.23 2.92 1.26
N GLU A 42 -4.64 2.76 2.51
CA GLU A 42 -5.66 1.78 2.89
C GLU A 42 -7.01 2.04 2.21
N ARG A 43 -7.41 3.31 2.10
CA ARG A 43 -8.61 3.69 1.35
C ARG A 43 -8.47 3.35 -0.14
N THR A 44 -7.33 3.68 -0.75
CA THR A 44 -7.04 3.35 -2.15
C THR A 44 -7.08 1.85 -2.42
N ILE A 45 -6.55 1.02 -1.52
CA ILE A 45 -6.64 -0.44 -1.61
C ILE A 45 -8.11 -0.88 -1.63
N ALA A 46 -8.92 -0.40 -0.68
CA ALA A 46 -10.34 -0.75 -0.61
C ALA A 46 -11.14 -0.28 -1.85
N GLU A 47 -10.82 0.91 -2.38
CA GLU A 47 -11.42 1.43 -3.60
C GLU A 47 -11.03 0.60 -4.84
N LEU A 48 -9.78 0.11 -4.92
CA LEU A 48 -9.33 -0.78 -6.00
C LEU A 48 -9.99 -2.17 -5.90
N ASP A 49 -10.04 -2.75 -4.71
CA ASP A 49 -10.64 -4.07 -4.47
C ASP A 49 -12.15 -4.08 -4.75
N SER A 50 -12.84 -2.99 -4.44
CA SER A 50 -14.27 -2.83 -4.73
C SER A 50 -14.58 -2.40 -6.17
N GLY A 51 -13.57 -2.00 -6.94
CA GLY A 51 -13.73 -1.44 -8.28
C GLY A 51 -14.24 0.00 -8.33
N ALA A 52 -14.32 0.69 -7.18
CA ALA A 52 -14.62 2.13 -7.12
C ALA A 52 -13.48 2.99 -7.70
N LEU A 53 -12.25 2.47 -7.67
CA LEU A 53 -11.07 3.00 -8.34
C LEU A 53 -10.52 1.94 -9.31
N THR A 54 -10.05 2.38 -10.48
CA THR A 54 -9.54 1.47 -11.52
C THR A 54 -8.12 1.82 -11.92
N LEU A 55 -7.23 0.83 -11.93
CA LEU A 55 -5.89 0.96 -12.50
C LEU A 55 -5.97 0.86 -14.03
N LEU A 56 -5.73 1.98 -14.72
CA LEU A 56 -5.89 2.04 -16.18
C LEU A 56 -4.80 1.24 -16.94
N ARG A 57 -3.55 1.34 -16.50
CA ARG A 57 -2.39 0.69 -17.14
C ARG A 57 -1.21 0.57 -16.19
N GLY A 58 -0.32 -0.38 -16.43
CA GLY A 58 0.89 -0.57 -15.65
C GLY A 58 0.67 -1.30 -14.32
N GLU A 59 1.53 -1.01 -13.34
CA GLU A 59 1.56 -1.69 -12.04
C GLU A 59 1.59 -0.67 -10.90
N LEU A 60 0.89 -0.97 -9.83
CA LEU A 60 0.86 -0.18 -8.60
C LEU A 60 1.20 -1.08 -7.41
N THR A 61 2.24 -0.70 -6.68
CA THR A 61 2.61 -1.31 -5.40
C THR A 61 2.36 -0.33 -4.27
N LEU A 62 1.62 -0.78 -3.26
CA LEU A 62 1.21 0.01 -2.10
C LEU A 62 1.74 -0.63 -0.81
N VAL A 63 2.44 0.16 0.00
CA VAL A 63 2.93 -0.25 1.33
C VAL A 63 2.40 0.75 2.36
N PRO A 64 1.33 0.42 3.11
CA PRO A 64 0.71 1.35 4.05
C PRO A 64 1.65 1.78 5.20
N THR A 65 2.51 0.88 5.66
CA THR A 65 3.49 1.14 6.73
C THR A 65 4.84 0.61 6.29
N ALA A 66 5.73 1.51 5.88
CA ALA A 66 7.07 1.18 5.43
C ALA A 66 8.06 1.02 6.60
N ASN A 67 7.77 1.61 7.75
CA ASN A 67 8.58 1.49 8.95
C ASN A 67 7.70 1.12 10.16
N PRO A 68 7.61 -0.18 10.51
CA PRO A 68 6.76 -0.67 11.60
C PRO A 68 7.44 -0.64 12.99
N LEU A 69 8.66 -0.12 13.09
CA LEU A 69 9.51 -0.14 14.30
C LEU A 69 9.32 1.10 15.20
#